data_AF-A0A2E6H6S9-F1
#
_entry.id   AF-A0A2E6H6S9-F1
#
_cell.length_a   1.000
_cell.length_b   1.000
_cell.length_c   1.000
_cell.angle_alpha   90.00
_cell.angle_beta   90.00
_cell.angle_gamma   90.00
#
_symmetry.space_group_name_H-M   'P 1'
#
loop_
_entity.id
_entity.type
_entity.pdbx_description
1 polymer ?
#
loop_
_entity_poly.entity_id
_entity_poly.type
_entity_poly.pdbx_seq_one_letter_code
_entity_poly.pdbx_strand_id
1 'polypeptide(L)'
;MKALIIAALALVSATAFGGQPLELNSKDVNYGALRQATRSAALDRVEVIRTKKTPKKVDVSYTVKESEQVCVEYRYEQVWHPGHYDRVCHTTTDRNGNTRTICRNVWRPGYYTTERRCVRTESVMVTRNKSIRFNFKKAARLSSGQREVFMVEFRQDRVSSDDVTMSGEVVEANRSYNIRFEKFLKNSLKFEVK
;
A
#
# COMPACT_ATOMS: atom_id res chain seq x y z
N MET A 1 44.75 -42.58 -24.40
CA MET A 1 43.82 -42.32 -23.27
C MET A 1 43.07 -41.03 -23.56
N LYS A 2 41.75 -41.13 -23.77
CA LYS A 2 40.86 -40.01 -24.15
C LYS A 2 40.35 -39.35 -22.86
N ALA A 3 40.72 -38.10 -22.61
CA ALA A 3 40.17 -37.32 -21.50
C ALA A 3 38.87 -36.65 -21.95
N LEU A 4 37.75 -37.17 -21.46
CA LEU A 4 36.42 -36.57 -21.55
C LEU A 4 36.37 -35.37 -20.58
N ILE A 5 36.41 -34.16 -21.13
CA ILE A 5 36.08 -32.94 -20.39
C ILE A 5 34.56 -32.87 -20.34
N ILE A 6 34.02 -33.15 -19.16
CA ILE A 6 32.60 -33.06 -18.83
C ILE A 6 32.22 -31.57 -18.87
N ALA A 7 31.50 -31.16 -19.90
CA ALA A 7 30.83 -29.87 -19.95
C ALA A 7 29.71 -29.89 -18.89
N ALA A 8 29.97 -29.24 -17.76
CA ALA A 8 28.93 -28.93 -16.78
C ALA A 8 27.96 -27.93 -17.44
N LEU A 9 26.86 -28.46 -17.99
CA LEU A 9 25.69 -27.65 -18.32
C LEU A 9 25.18 -27.03 -17.01
N ALA A 10 25.54 -25.78 -16.78
CA ALA A 10 24.77 -24.91 -15.93
C ALA A 10 23.41 -24.69 -16.61
N LEU A 11 22.46 -25.58 -16.33
CA LEU A 11 21.04 -25.32 -16.53
C LEU A 11 20.67 -24.15 -15.62
N VAL A 12 20.89 -22.93 -16.12
CA VAL A 12 20.24 -21.74 -15.57
C VAL A 12 18.75 -22.01 -15.72
N SER A 13 18.12 -22.33 -14.61
CA SER A 13 16.70 -22.59 -14.51
C SER A 13 15.99 -21.30 -14.90
N ALA A 14 15.59 -21.20 -16.17
CA ALA A 14 14.63 -20.20 -16.61
C ALA A 14 13.34 -20.48 -15.84
N THR A 15 13.12 -19.77 -14.75
CA THR A 15 11.83 -19.72 -14.09
C THR A 15 10.83 -19.20 -15.11
N ALA A 16 10.07 -20.10 -15.71
CA ALA A 16 8.98 -19.74 -16.61
C ALA A 16 8.01 -18.85 -15.83
N PHE A 17 8.01 -17.56 -16.15
CA PHE A 17 7.09 -16.59 -15.58
C PHE A 17 5.68 -16.90 -16.10
N GLY A 18 4.90 -17.67 -15.33
CA GLY A 18 3.55 -18.10 -15.73
C GLY A 18 2.46 -17.02 -15.61
N GLY A 19 2.81 -15.72 -15.62
CA GLY A 19 1.85 -14.62 -15.54
C GLY A 19 1.62 -14.00 -16.92
N GLN A 20 0.38 -13.65 -17.28
CA GLN A 20 0.15 -12.84 -18.47
C GLN A 20 0.82 -11.47 -18.28
N PRO A 21 1.55 -10.96 -19.28
CA PRO A 21 2.16 -9.65 -19.19
C PRO A 21 1.10 -8.57 -19.03
N LEU A 22 1.39 -7.57 -18.20
CA LEU A 22 0.51 -6.47 -17.86
C LEU A 22 0.78 -5.29 -18.78
N GLU A 23 -0.06 -5.11 -19.81
CA GLU A 23 0.02 -3.94 -20.69
C GLU A 23 -0.58 -2.69 -20.04
N LEU A 24 0.23 -1.64 -19.91
CA LEU A 24 -0.19 -0.37 -19.29
C LEU A 24 -0.82 0.58 -20.31
N ASN A 25 -1.90 0.20 -20.96
CA ASN A 25 -2.56 1.01 -22.00
C ASN A 25 -3.67 1.94 -21.47
N SER A 26 -3.98 1.89 -20.18
CA SER A 26 -5.00 2.70 -19.50
C SER A 26 -4.39 3.46 -18.31
N LYS A 27 -5.08 4.52 -17.84
CA LYS A 27 -4.70 5.23 -16.61
C LYS A 27 -4.96 4.39 -15.37
N ASP A 28 -5.95 3.52 -15.43
CA ASP A 28 -6.35 2.63 -14.36
C ASP A 28 -6.32 1.19 -14.90
N VAL A 29 -5.58 0.32 -14.22
CA VAL A 29 -5.37 -1.07 -14.63
C VAL A 29 -5.61 -1.95 -13.40
N ASN A 30 -6.42 -2.99 -13.54
CA ASN A 30 -6.62 -3.96 -12.48
C ASN A 30 -5.70 -5.17 -12.72
N TYR A 31 -4.73 -5.36 -11.84
CA TYR A 31 -3.87 -6.54 -11.87
C TYR A 31 -4.56 -7.79 -11.30
N GLY A 32 -5.51 -7.60 -10.38
CA GLY A 32 -6.20 -8.69 -9.68
C GLY A 32 -5.49 -9.10 -8.40
N ALA A 33 -5.66 -10.35 -8.00
CA ALA A 33 -5.11 -10.88 -6.76
C ALA A 33 -3.62 -11.21 -6.92
N LEU A 34 -2.79 -10.75 -5.97
CA LEU A 34 -1.41 -11.20 -5.88
C LEU A 34 -1.36 -12.71 -5.63
N ARG A 35 -0.40 -13.37 -6.25
CA ARG A 35 -0.08 -14.77 -5.96
C ARG A 35 0.36 -14.91 -4.51
N GLN A 36 -0.43 -15.65 -3.76
CA GLN A 36 -0.26 -15.85 -2.33
C GLN A 36 -0.78 -17.22 -1.94
N ALA A 37 0.06 -18.03 -1.30
CA ALA A 37 -0.37 -19.28 -0.71
C ALA A 37 -1.25 -19.03 0.53
N THR A 38 -2.01 -20.04 0.95
CA THR A 38 -2.89 -19.91 2.12
C THR A 38 -2.07 -19.54 3.36
N ARG A 39 -2.43 -18.43 4.01
CA ARG A 39 -1.76 -17.88 5.21
C ARG A 39 -0.27 -17.55 5.03
N SER A 40 0.21 -17.37 3.79
CA SER A 40 1.58 -16.94 3.52
C SER A 40 1.65 -15.44 3.25
N ALA A 41 2.86 -14.88 3.31
CA ALA A 41 3.11 -13.57 2.73
C ALA A 41 3.00 -13.65 1.19
N ALA A 42 2.67 -12.52 0.55
CA ALA A 42 2.55 -12.43 -0.90
C ALA A 42 3.90 -12.18 -1.58
N LEU A 43 4.19 -12.92 -2.66
CA LEU A 43 5.33 -12.69 -3.54
C LEU A 43 4.87 -12.95 -4.97
N ASP A 44 4.81 -11.89 -5.78
CA ASP A 44 4.37 -11.98 -7.16
C ASP A 44 5.29 -11.18 -8.08
N ARG A 45 5.52 -11.71 -9.29
CA ARG A 45 6.39 -11.09 -10.29
C ARG A 45 5.63 -11.01 -11.61
N VAL A 46 5.58 -9.82 -12.19
CA VAL A 46 4.86 -9.56 -13.43
C VAL A 46 5.71 -8.76 -14.40
N GLU A 47 5.64 -9.17 -15.67
CA GLU A 47 6.14 -8.37 -16.77
C GLU A 47 5.17 -7.23 -17.07
N VAL A 48 5.64 -6.01 -16.93
CA VAL A 48 4.89 -4.80 -17.19
C VAL A 48 5.36 -4.23 -18.53
N ILE A 49 4.43 -4.11 -19.47
CA ILE A 49 4.71 -3.63 -20.82
C ILE A 49 4.24 -2.19 -20.96
N ARG A 50 5.18 -1.33 -21.36
CA ARG A 50 4.94 0.06 -21.70
C ARG A 50 5.02 0.25 -23.21
N THR A 51 4.05 0.96 -23.77
CA THR A 51 3.99 1.31 -25.19
C THR A 51 3.85 2.82 -25.36
N LYS A 52 3.80 3.31 -26.60
CA LYS A 52 3.46 4.71 -26.92
C LYS A 52 2.08 5.13 -26.35
N LYS A 53 1.15 4.19 -26.16
CA LYS A 53 -0.19 4.47 -25.61
C LYS A 53 -0.18 4.61 -24.08
N THR A 54 0.89 4.19 -23.41
CA THR A 54 0.94 4.22 -21.96
C THR A 54 0.88 5.63 -21.39
N PRO A 55 -0.08 5.92 -20.50
CA PRO A 55 -0.15 7.21 -19.84
C PRO A 55 1.09 7.52 -19.01
N LYS A 56 1.37 8.82 -18.79
CA LYS A 56 2.50 9.26 -17.94
C LYS A 56 2.39 8.77 -16.48
N LYS A 57 1.18 8.46 -16.03
CA LYS A 57 0.87 7.92 -14.71
C LYS A 57 -0.20 6.85 -14.88
N VAL A 58 0.05 5.67 -14.36
CA VAL A 58 -0.88 4.54 -14.39
C VAL A 58 -1.06 4.03 -12.97
N ASP A 59 -2.30 4.01 -12.50
CA ASP A 59 -2.68 3.44 -11.22
C ASP A 59 -3.06 1.97 -11.45
N VAL A 60 -2.28 1.08 -10.83
CA VAL A 60 -2.52 -0.36 -10.87
C VAL A 60 -3.15 -0.77 -9.54
N SER A 61 -4.37 -1.29 -9.58
CA SER A 61 -5.03 -1.88 -8.42
C SER A 61 -4.76 -3.37 -8.33
N TYR A 62 -4.64 -3.88 -7.10
CA TYR A 62 -4.45 -5.30 -6.82
C TYR A 62 -5.07 -5.66 -5.48
N THR A 63 -5.28 -6.96 -5.25
CA THR A 63 -5.79 -7.47 -3.98
C THR A 63 -4.75 -8.37 -3.30
N VAL A 64 -4.68 -8.28 -1.98
CA VAL A 64 -3.75 -9.08 -1.16
C VAL A 64 -4.48 -9.55 0.09
N LYS A 65 -4.17 -10.77 0.56
CA LYS A 65 -4.71 -11.26 1.83
C LYS A 65 -3.81 -10.82 2.97
N GLU A 66 -4.43 -10.31 4.02
CA GLU A 66 -3.79 -9.85 5.24
C GLU A 66 -4.39 -10.59 6.43
N SER A 67 -3.57 -10.86 7.43
CA SER A 67 -4.00 -11.41 8.71
C SER A 67 -4.25 -10.27 9.68
N GLU A 68 -5.47 -10.13 10.17
CA GLU A 68 -5.89 -9.10 11.10
C GLU A 68 -6.41 -9.72 12.40
N GLN A 69 -6.18 -9.05 13.53
CA GLN A 69 -6.76 -9.42 14.82
C GLN A 69 -8.11 -8.74 14.96
N VAL A 70 -9.18 -9.53 15.05
CA VAL A 70 -10.53 -9.04 15.30
C VAL A 70 -10.99 -9.45 16.68
N CYS A 71 -11.71 -8.56 17.36
CA CYS A 71 -12.30 -8.87 18.64
C CYS A 71 -13.55 -9.74 18.45
N VAL A 72 -13.53 -10.95 19.03
CA VAL A 72 -14.64 -11.91 18.95
C VAL A 72 -15.48 -11.95 20.22
N GLU A 73 -14.98 -11.36 21.31
CA GLU A 73 -15.67 -11.35 22.59
C GLU A 73 -15.43 -10.04 23.33
N TYR A 74 -16.53 -9.44 23.80
CA TYR A 74 -16.52 -8.17 24.50
C TYR A 74 -17.06 -8.33 25.91
N ARG A 75 -16.48 -7.58 26.85
CA ARG A 75 -16.98 -7.39 28.21
C ARG A 75 -17.39 -5.93 28.38
N TYR A 76 -18.49 -5.72 29.09
CA TYR A 76 -18.96 -4.39 29.46
C TYR A 76 -18.60 -4.14 30.92
N GLU A 77 -17.91 -3.05 31.17
CA GLU A 77 -17.45 -2.67 32.52
C GLU A 77 -17.96 -1.27 32.85
N GLN A 78 -18.37 -1.08 34.10
CA GLN A 78 -18.62 0.26 34.63
C GLN A 78 -17.28 0.90 34.96
N VAL A 79 -16.94 1.99 34.27
CA VAL A 79 -15.72 2.76 34.49
C VAL A 79 -16.11 4.10 35.12
N TRP A 80 -15.48 4.40 36.26
CA TRP A 80 -15.63 5.67 36.93
C TRP A 80 -14.72 6.71 36.28
N HIS A 81 -15.31 7.80 35.79
CA HIS A 81 -14.55 8.98 35.37
C HIS A 81 -14.54 9.98 36.52
N PRO A 82 -13.36 10.37 37.04
CA PRO A 82 -13.29 11.38 38.08
C PRO A 82 -13.80 12.72 37.55
N GLY A 83 -14.38 13.51 38.47
CA GLY A 83 -14.79 14.88 38.15
C GLY A 83 -13.59 15.72 37.72
N HIS A 84 -13.82 16.67 36.82
CA HIS A 84 -12.79 17.57 36.31
C HIS A 84 -13.33 18.98 36.14
N TYR A 85 -12.43 19.97 36.14
CA TYR A 85 -12.79 21.33 35.79
C TYR A 85 -12.80 21.49 34.27
N ASP A 86 -13.92 21.96 33.75
CA ASP A 86 -14.11 22.30 32.35
C ASP A 86 -14.13 23.82 32.19
N ARG A 87 -13.40 24.37 31.21
CA ARG A 87 -13.31 25.81 31.00
C ARG A 87 -14.39 26.24 30.02
N VAL A 88 -15.45 26.83 30.54
CA VAL A 88 -16.57 27.32 29.73
C VAL A 88 -16.42 28.82 29.54
N CYS A 89 -16.38 29.26 28.28
CA CYS A 89 -16.31 30.67 27.91
C CYS A 89 -17.65 31.12 27.34
N HIS A 90 -18.17 32.24 27.86
CA HIS A 90 -19.36 32.89 27.34
C HIS A 90 -18.99 34.28 26.84
N THR A 91 -19.52 34.63 25.67
CA THR A 91 -19.39 35.97 25.13
C THR A 91 -20.59 36.79 25.58
N THR A 92 -20.32 37.91 26.25
CA THR A 92 -21.35 38.83 26.76
C THR A 92 -21.11 40.21 26.16
N THR A 93 -22.18 40.83 25.66
CA THR A 93 -22.15 42.21 25.17
C THR A 93 -22.69 43.13 26.25
N ASP A 94 -21.97 44.21 26.55
CA ASP A 94 -22.41 45.22 27.52
C ASP A 94 -23.52 46.11 26.92
N ARG A 95 -24.11 46.98 27.75
CA ARG A 95 -25.18 47.91 27.33
C ARG A 95 -24.71 48.96 26.30
N ASN A 96 -23.39 49.11 26.11
CA ASN A 96 -22.77 50.05 25.18
C ASN A 96 -22.34 49.35 23.87
N GLY A 97 -22.67 48.06 23.68
CA GLY A 97 -22.33 47.30 22.48
C GLY A 97 -20.94 46.66 22.49
N ASN A 98 -20.14 46.81 23.55
CA ASN A 98 -18.83 46.19 23.62
C ASN A 98 -18.96 44.71 24.00
N THR A 99 -18.28 43.86 23.24
CA THR A 99 -18.32 42.41 23.45
C THR A 99 -17.09 41.96 24.23
N ARG A 100 -17.30 41.23 25.32
CA ARG A 100 -16.24 40.61 26.12
C ARG A 100 -16.47 39.12 26.29
N THR A 101 -15.41 38.33 26.20
CA THR A 101 -15.44 36.90 26.50
C THR A 101 -15.01 36.68 27.94
N ILE A 102 -15.89 36.07 28.73
CA ILE A 102 -15.63 35.71 30.12
C ILE A 102 -15.54 34.19 30.19
N CYS A 103 -14.40 33.67 30.64
CA CYS A 103 -14.20 32.25 30.87
C CYS A 103 -14.25 31.96 32.36
N ARG A 104 -14.92 30.87 32.75
CA ARG A 104 -14.90 30.34 34.10
C ARG A 104 -14.67 28.84 34.08
N ASN A 105 -14.00 28.34 35.10
CA ASN A 105 -13.90 26.91 35.33
C ASN A 105 -15.19 26.44 36.00
N VAL A 106 -15.86 25.47 35.39
CA VAL A 106 -17.06 24.84 35.92
C VAL A 106 -16.69 23.42 36.33
N TRP A 107 -16.98 23.04 37.56
CA TRP A 107 -16.76 21.67 38.02
C TRP A 107 -17.77 20.72 37.36
N ARG A 108 -17.27 19.68 36.68
CA ARG A 108 -18.08 18.58 36.19
C ARG A 108 -17.99 17.43 37.21
N PRO A 109 -19.10 16.96 37.79
CA PRO A 109 -19.06 15.84 38.72
C PRO A 109 -18.58 14.57 37.99
N GLY A 110 -17.96 13.67 38.75
CA GLY A 110 -17.61 12.35 38.23
C GLY A 110 -18.86 11.55 37.89
N TYR A 111 -18.73 10.63 36.95
CA TYR A 111 -19.84 9.81 36.48
C TYR A 111 -19.34 8.43 36.06
N TYR A 112 -20.22 7.44 36.12
CA TYR A 112 -19.97 6.12 35.57
C TYR A 112 -20.34 6.08 34.09
N THR A 113 -19.51 5.42 33.29
CA THR A 113 -19.86 5.01 31.93
C THR A 113 -19.70 3.51 31.77
N THR A 114 -20.54 2.93 30.92
CA THR A 114 -20.35 1.55 30.48
C THR A 114 -19.36 1.56 29.32
N GLU A 115 -18.13 1.12 29.56
CA GLU A 115 -17.14 0.93 28.49
C GLU A 115 -17.21 -0.50 27.95
N ARG A 116 -17.12 -0.64 26.63
CA ARG A 116 -17.00 -1.93 25.95
C ARG A 116 -15.52 -2.25 25.73
N ARG A 117 -15.03 -3.32 26.36
CA ARG A 117 -13.63 -3.78 26.24
C ARG A 117 -13.56 -5.12 25.54
N CYS A 118 -12.55 -5.28 24.67
CA CYS A 118 -12.28 -6.56 24.05
C CYS A 118 -11.60 -7.50 25.05
N VAL A 119 -12.12 -8.72 25.21
CA VAL A 119 -11.52 -9.74 26.09
C VAL A 119 -10.91 -10.91 25.34
N ARG A 120 -11.32 -11.13 24.08
CA ARG A 120 -10.77 -12.19 23.23
C ARG A 120 -10.65 -11.72 21.79
N THR A 121 -9.46 -11.90 21.21
CA THR A 121 -9.19 -11.62 19.79
C THR A 121 -8.89 -12.90 19.04
N GLU A 122 -9.26 -12.95 17.77
CA GLU A 122 -8.90 -14.03 16.85
C GLU A 122 -8.26 -13.46 15.59
N SER A 123 -7.39 -14.27 14.97
CA SER A 123 -6.73 -13.94 13.72
C SER A 123 -7.60 -14.35 12.54
N VAL A 124 -8.04 -13.39 11.73
CA VAL A 124 -8.82 -13.63 10.52
C VAL A 124 -8.05 -13.20 9.28
N MET A 125 -8.29 -13.88 8.17
CA MET A 125 -7.74 -13.49 6.87
C MET A 125 -8.74 -12.56 6.18
N VAL A 126 -8.30 -11.35 5.85
CA VAL A 126 -9.08 -10.35 5.11
C VAL A 126 -8.43 -10.07 3.76
N THR A 127 -9.24 -9.85 2.73
CA THR A 127 -8.74 -9.41 1.42
C THR A 127 -8.78 -7.89 1.36
N ARG A 128 -7.64 -7.25 1.13
CA ARG A 128 -7.53 -5.79 0.98
C ARG A 128 -7.27 -5.42 -0.47
N ASN A 129 -7.97 -4.38 -0.93
CA ASN A 129 -7.71 -3.74 -2.22
C ASN A 129 -6.67 -2.64 -2.02
N LYS A 130 -5.58 -2.70 -2.78
CA LYS A 130 -4.51 -1.70 -2.76
C LYS A 130 -4.28 -1.15 -4.16
N SER A 131 -3.53 -0.06 -4.25
CA SER A 131 -3.14 0.56 -5.51
C SER A 131 -1.72 1.09 -5.44
N ILE A 132 -0.98 0.87 -6.52
CA ILE A 132 0.33 1.46 -6.78
C ILE A 132 0.25 2.37 -8.00
N ARG A 133 0.98 3.48 -7.98
CA ARG A 133 1.16 4.31 -9.17
C ARG A 133 2.47 4.03 -9.89
N PHE A 134 2.40 3.60 -11.13
CA PHE A 134 3.52 3.62 -12.07
C PHE A 134 3.65 5.03 -12.65
N ASN A 135 4.82 5.66 -12.50
CA ASN A 135 5.05 7.05 -12.89
C ASN A 135 6.15 7.15 -13.95
N PHE A 136 5.72 7.36 -15.19
CA PHE A 136 6.55 7.49 -16.39
C PHE A 136 6.72 8.95 -16.84
N LYS A 137 6.48 9.93 -15.95
CA LYS A 137 6.58 11.36 -16.32
C LYS A 137 7.95 11.76 -16.90
N LYS A 138 9.03 11.18 -16.39
CA LYS A 138 10.42 11.40 -16.85
C LYS A 138 10.98 10.20 -17.62
N ALA A 139 10.10 9.33 -18.09
CA ALA A 139 10.50 8.17 -18.87
C ALA A 139 10.73 8.55 -20.34
N ALA A 140 11.42 7.70 -21.10
CA ALA A 140 11.72 7.96 -22.50
C ALA A 140 10.42 8.08 -23.32
N ARG A 141 10.44 8.91 -24.36
CA ARG A 141 9.34 8.98 -25.33
C ARG A 141 9.46 7.79 -26.29
N LEU A 142 8.36 7.07 -26.50
CA LEU A 142 8.30 5.91 -27.39
C LEU A 142 7.64 6.26 -28.73
N SER A 143 8.24 5.79 -29.81
CA SER A 143 7.70 5.85 -31.17
C SER A 143 6.64 4.77 -31.41
N SER A 144 5.97 4.81 -32.57
CA SER A 144 5.03 3.75 -32.95
C SER A 144 5.77 2.41 -33.07
N GLY A 145 5.25 1.35 -32.47
CA GLY A 145 5.87 0.02 -32.48
C GLY A 145 6.98 -0.20 -31.45
N GLN A 146 7.47 0.84 -30.76
CA GLN A 146 8.41 0.66 -29.65
C GLN A 146 7.67 0.22 -28.39
N ARG A 147 8.27 -0.74 -27.69
CA ARG A 147 7.84 -1.20 -26.37
C ARG A 147 9.03 -1.20 -25.41
N GLU A 148 8.72 -1.12 -24.12
CA GLU A 148 9.64 -1.37 -23.03
C GLU A 148 9.00 -2.39 -22.09
N VAL A 149 9.79 -3.31 -21.57
CA VAL A 149 9.36 -4.37 -20.66
C VAL A 149 10.12 -4.23 -19.35
N PHE A 150 9.38 -4.22 -18.25
CA PHE A 150 9.92 -4.15 -16.90
C PHE A 150 9.44 -5.36 -16.11
N MET A 151 10.32 -5.99 -15.33
CA MET A 151 9.91 -6.98 -14.36
C MET A 151 9.58 -6.26 -13.06
N VAL A 152 8.38 -6.43 -12.53
CA VAL A 152 7.95 -5.82 -11.28
C VAL A 152 7.62 -6.89 -10.27
N GLU A 153 8.27 -6.82 -9.12
CA GLU A 153 8.00 -7.68 -7.97
C GLU A 153 7.12 -6.95 -6.96
N PHE A 154 6.05 -7.60 -6.54
CA PHE A 154 5.22 -7.24 -5.41
C PHE A 154 5.59 -8.14 -4.25
N ARG A 155 5.94 -7.53 -3.11
CA ARG A 155 6.38 -8.26 -1.92
C ARG A 155 5.70 -7.73 -0.67
N GLN A 156 4.97 -8.62 -0.01
CA GLN A 156 4.51 -8.47 1.36
C GLN A 156 5.44 -9.31 2.25
N ASP A 157 6.08 -8.71 3.25
CA ASP A 157 7.07 -9.45 4.05
C ASP A 157 6.46 -10.44 5.05
N ARG A 158 5.26 -10.13 5.55
CA ARG A 158 4.51 -10.96 6.50
C ARG A 158 3.04 -10.91 6.17
N VAL A 159 2.31 -11.99 6.42
CA VAL A 159 0.86 -12.03 6.19
C VAL A 159 0.09 -10.99 7.03
N SER A 160 0.62 -10.60 8.20
CA SER A 160 0.05 -9.54 9.04
C SER A 160 0.46 -8.13 8.63
N SER A 161 1.29 -7.97 7.60
CA SER A 161 1.75 -6.67 7.11
C SER A 161 0.70 -6.07 6.19
N ASP A 162 0.31 -4.83 6.47
CA ASP A 162 -0.47 -4.00 5.56
C ASP A 162 0.41 -3.41 4.43
N ASP A 163 1.73 -3.38 4.60
CA ASP A 163 2.62 -2.85 3.59
C ASP A 163 2.95 -3.89 2.52
N VAL A 164 2.85 -3.47 1.26
CA VAL A 164 3.32 -4.20 0.08
C VAL A 164 4.34 -3.32 -0.62
N THR A 165 5.59 -3.75 -0.54
CA THR A 165 6.71 -3.12 -1.24
C THR A 165 6.75 -3.57 -2.69
N MET A 166 7.36 -2.73 -3.52
CA MET A 166 7.56 -3.06 -4.92
C MET A 166 8.96 -2.70 -5.37
N SER A 167 9.53 -3.54 -6.23
CA SER A 167 10.76 -3.28 -6.94
C SER A 167 10.56 -3.52 -8.43
N GLY A 168 11.30 -2.79 -9.26
CA GLY A 168 11.26 -2.95 -10.71
C GLY A 168 12.66 -3.13 -11.28
N GLU A 169 12.75 -3.97 -12.30
CA GLU A 169 13.95 -4.24 -13.08
C GLU A 169 13.64 -4.01 -14.56
N VAL A 170 14.64 -3.55 -15.32
CA VAL A 170 14.51 -3.36 -16.77
C VAL A 170 14.81 -4.68 -17.46
N VAL A 171 13.85 -5.19 -18.23
CA VAL A 171 14.04 -6.41 -19.05
C VAL A 171 14.40 -6.02 -20.48
N GLU A 172 13.60 -5.14 -21.09
CA GLU A 172 13.78 -4.67 -22.47
C GLU A 172 13.53 -3.16 -22.50
N ALA A 173 14.52 -2.33 -22.83
CA ALA A 173 14.31 -0.90 -22.98
C ALA A 173 15.28 -0.25 -23.96
N ASN A 174 14.82 0.81 -24.64
CA ASN A 174 15.65 1.61 -25.55
C ASN A 174 16.61 2.57 -24.82
N ARG A 175 16.39 2.79 -23.53
CA ARG A 175 17.16 3.70 -22.68
C ARG A 175 17.40 3.06 -21.32
N SER A 176 18.47 3.48 -20.65
CA SER A 176 18.71 3.10 -19.26
C SER A 176 17.74 3.81 -18.33
N TYR A 177 17.19 3.07 -17.37
CA TYR A 177 16.29 3.60 -16.36
C TYR A 177 16.86 3.53 -14.96
N ASN A 178 16.44 4.49 -14.15
CA ASN A 178 16.49 4.45 -12.70
C ASN A 178 15.05 4.22 -12.21
N ILE A 179 14.82 3.06 -11.57
CA ILE A 179 13.51 2.67 -11.06
C ILE A 179 13.54 2.81 -9.54
N ARG A 180 12.64 3.61 -8.98
CA ARG A 180 12.60 3.89 -7.54
C ARG A 180 11.20 3.74 -6.98
N PHE A 181 11.10 3.04 -5.86
CA PHE A 181 9.88 3.00 -5.07
C PHE A 181 9.82 4.20 -4.13
N GLU A 182 8.67 4.87 -4.09
CA GLU A 182 8.41 6.01 -3.22
C GLU A 182 7.06 5.88 -2.52
N LYS A 183 7.03 6.21 -1.23
CA LYS A 183 5.81 6.20 -0.40
C LYS A 183 5.17 7.59 -0.22
N PHE A 184 5.72 8.65 -0.81
CA PHE A 184 5.25 10.02 -0.58
C PHE A 184 3.84 10.25 -1.15
N LEU A 185 2.85 10.51 -0.26
CA LEU A 185 1.41 10.69 -0.51
C LEU A 185 0.66 9.47 -1.11
N LYS A 186 1.32 8.67 -1.96
CA LYS A 186 0.81 7.41 -2.52
C LYS A 186 1.99 6.51 -2.87
N ASN A 187 1.91 5.21 -2.58
CA ASN A 187 2.90 4.25 -3.06
C ASN A 187 3.04 4.36 -4.58
N SER A 188 4.27 4.55 -5.06
CA SER A 188 4.56 4.72 -6.48
C SER A 188 5.89 4.13 -6.89
N LEU A 189 5.96 3.65 -8.13
CA LEU A 189 7.18 3.21 -8.79
C LEU A 189 7.51 4.24 -9.87
N LYS A 190 8.58 5.01 -9.68
CA LYS A 190 9.06 6.04 -10.61
C LYS A 190 10.05 5.45 -11.60
N PHE A 191 9.84 5.77 -12.87
CA PHE A 191 10.70 5.39 -13.98
C PHE A 191 11.31 6.66 -14.58
N GLU A 192 12.60 6.86 -14.34
CA GLU A 192 13.33 8.03 -14.82
C GLU A 192 14.49 7.58 -15.71
N VAL A 193 14.61 8.16 -16.90
CA VAL A 193 15.77 7.90 -17.78
C VAL A 193 17.04 8.43 -17.10
N LYS A 194 18.13 7.66 -17.17
CA LYS A 194 19.45 8.08 -16.68
C LYS A 194 20.07 9.16 -17.57
#